data_AF-A0A328NW56-F1
#
_entry.id   AF-A0A328NW56-F1
#
_cell.length_a   1.000
_cell.length_b   1.000
_cell.length_c   1.000
_cell.angle_alpha   90.00
_cell.angle_beta   90.00
_cell.angle_gamma   90.00
#
_symmetry.space_group_name_H-M   'P 1'
#
loop_
_entity.id
_entity.type
_entity.pdbx_description
1 polymer ?
#
loop_
_entity_poly.entity_id
_entity_poly.type
_entity_poly.pdbx_seq_one_letter_code
_entity_poly.pdbx_strand_id
1 'polypeptide(L)' 'MTMLAELTAKPAAEVSDRIGSMELAWLVHLVEQRYERRLDLTDDELAGIRTIDDALVVFRASLTASADG' A
#
# COMPACT_ATOMS: atom_id res chain seq x y z
N MET A 1 5.37 2.51 12.29
CA MET A 1 4.50 1.34 12.02
C MET A 1 3.18 1.52 12.79
N THR A 2 2.34 2.49 12.41
CA THR A 2 1.18 2.89 13.24
C THR A 2 -0.14 2.85 12.47
N MET A 3 -0.17 3.30 11.21
CA MET A 3 -1.42 3.42 10.44
C MET A 3 -2.15 2.09 10.18
N LEU A 4 -1.40 1.00 9.95
CA LEU A 4 -2.00 -0.29 9.58
C LEU A 4 -2.49 -1.10 10.79
N ALA A 5 -1.82 -0.97 11.94
CA ALA A 5 -2.21 -1.64 13.18
C ALA A 5 -3.48 -1.03 13.79
N GLU A 6 -3.64 0.30 13.69
CA GLU A 6 -4.83 0.99 14.18
C GLU A 6 -6.08 0.66 13.36
N LEU A 7 -5.93 0.35 12.08
CA LEU A 7 -7.06 0.13 11.19
C LEU A 7 -7.58 -1.32 11.17
N THR A 8 -6.72 -2.29 11.46
CA THR A 8 -7.07 -3.72 11.46
C THR A 8 -7.47 -4.24 12.84
N ALA A 9 -7.31 -3.45 13.90
CA ALA A 9 -7.51 -3.83 15.31
C ALA A 9 -6.83 -5.17 15.68
N LYS A 10 -5.72 -5.48 15.00
CA LYS A 10 -4.96 -6.72 15.14
C LYS A 10 -3.48 -6.36 15.27
N PRO A 11 -2.70 -7.01 16.15
CA PRO A 11 -1.27 -6.73 16.26
C PRO A 11 -0.60 -6.92 14.89
N ALA A 12 0.42 -6.13 14.59
CA ALA A 12 1.16 -6.18 13.30
C ALA A 12 1.70 -7.59 12.95
N ALA A 13 1.84 -8.47 13.94
CA ALA A 13 2.22 -9.88 13.78
C ALA A 13 1.09 -10.78 13.29
N GLU A 14 -0.15 -10.30 13.29
CA GLU A 14 -1.37 -11.06 13.00
C GLU A 14 -2.19 -10.48 11.84
N VAL A 15 -1.84 -9.30 11.35
CA VAL A 15 -2.42 -8.82 10.09
C VAL A 15 -2.05 -9.85 9.05
N SER A 16 -3.07 -10.50 8.47
CA SER A 16 -2.86 -11.57 7.49
C SER A 16 -1.78 -11.13 6.53
N ASP A 17 -0.75 -11.97 6.39
CA ASP A 17 0.32 -11.75 5.42
C ASP A 17 -0.29 -11.47 4.05
N ARG A 18 -1.48 -12.03 3.76
CA ARG A 18 -2.22 -11.79 2.53
C ARG A 18 -3.26 -10.69 2.63
N ILE A 19 -3.28 -9.80 1.64
CA ILE A 19 -4.33 -8.80 1.41
C ILE A 19 -5.21 -9.14 0.21
N GLY A 20 -6.50 -8.86 0.34
CA GLY A 20 -7.45 -8.94 -0.76
C GLY A 20 -7.44 -7.69 -1.64
N SER A 21 -8.00 -7.81 -2.85
CA SER A 21 -8.11 -6.71 -3.82
C SER A 21 -8.79 -5.44 -3.26
N MET A 22 -9.76 -5.60 -2.35
CA MET A 22 -10.43 -4.45 -1.72
C MET A 22 -9.53 -3.73 -0.71
N GLU A 23 -8.75 -4.46 0.07
CA GLU A 23 -7.79 -3.89 1.02
C GLU A 23 -6.67 -3.17 0.27
N LEU A 24 -6.20 -3.76 -0.83
CA LEU A 24 -5.24 -3.14 -1.73
C LEU A 24 -5.79 -1.82 -2.31
N ALA A 25 -7.00 -1.84 -2.84
CA ALA A 25 -7.65 -0.63 -3.38
C ALA A 25 -7.79 0.46 -2.31
N TRP A 26 -8.15 0.08 -1.08
CA TRP A 26 -8.24 1.01 0.05
C TRP A 26 -6.87 1.59 0.45
N LEU A 27 -5.82 0.77 0.46
CA LEU A 27 -4.46 1.20 0.77
C LEU A 27 -3.93 2.20 -0.27
N VAL A 28 -4.12 1.92 -1.56
CA VAL A 28 -3.78 2.84 -2.65
C VAL A 28 -4.49 4.17 -2.42
N HIS A 29 -5.80 4.14 -2.19
CA HIS A 29 -6.60 5.35 -2.00
C HIS A 29 -6.17 6.16 -0.77
N LEU A 30 -5.78 5.52 0.33
CA LEU A 30 -5.27 6.21 1.52
C LEU A 30 -3.94 6.91 1.25
N VAL A 31 -3.02 6.25 0.55
CA VAL A 31 -1.72 6.84 0.18
C VAL A 31 -1.95 8.03 -0.75
N GLU A 32 -2.86 7.90 -1.73
CA GLU A 32 -3.18 9.01 -2.63
C GLU A 32 -3.76 10.21 -1.89
N GLN A 33 -4.68 10.00 -0.94
CA GLN A 33 -5.21 11.07 -0.10
C GLN A 33 -4.14 11.70 0.81
N ARG A 34 -3.25 10.89 1.39
CA ARG A 34 -2.24 11.37 2.34
C ARG A 34 -1.14 12.19 1.67
N TYR A 35 -0.71 11.78 0.48
CA TYR A 35 0.34 12.46 -0.28
C TYR A 35 -0.21 13.43 -1.32
N GLU A 36 -1.54 13.58 -1.38
CA GLU A 36 -2.27 14.42 -2.34
C GLU A 36 -1.80 14.18 -3.78
N ARG A 37 -1.39 12.94 -4.08
CA ARG A 37 -0.79 12.53 -5.35
C ARG A 37 -1.38 11.21 -5.80
N ARG A 38 -1.65 11.10 -7.09
CA ARG A 38 -2.06 9.85 -7.70
C ARG A 38 -0.87 8.90 -7.78
N LEU A 39 -1.05 7.67 -7.31
CA LEU A 39 -0.04 6.63 -7.50
C LEU A 39 -0.21 6.07 -8.91
N ASP A 40 0.82 6.23 -9.75
CA ASP A 40 0.82 5.67 -11.11
C ASP A 40 1.28 4.20 -11.05
N LEU A 41 0.41 3.35 -10.49
CA LEU A 41 0.65 1.91 -10.41
C LEU A 41 0.07 1.23 -11.64
N THR A 42 0.88 0.38 -12.26
CA THR A 42 0.39 -0.49 -13.33
C THR A 42 -0.39 -1.66 -12.76
N ASP A 43 -1.26 -2.25 -13.57
CA ASP A 43 -2.03 -3.44 -13.19
C ASP A 43 -1.12 -4.62 -12.80
N ASP A 44 0.06 -4.73 -13.43
CA ASP A 44 1.09 -5.72 -13.10
C ASP A 44 1.66 -5.51 -11.69
N GLU A 45 1.96 -4.25 -11.32
CA GLU A 45 2.42 -3.91 -9.97
C GLU A 45 1.33 -4.23 -8.94
N LEU A 46 0.07 -3.92 -9.24
CA LEU A 46 -1.07 -4.24 -8.36
C LEU A 46 -1.31 -5.75 -8.24
N ALA A 47 -1.11 -6.51 -9.31
CA ALA A 47 -1.27 -7.97 -9.33
C ALA A 47 -0.13 -8.71 -8.60
N GLY A 48 1.05 -8.10 -8.51
CA GLY A 48 2.17 -8.58 -7.70
C GLY A 48 1.91 -8.50 -6.20
N ILE A 49 1.10 -7.53 -5.78
CA ILE A 49 0.81 -7.25 -4.38
C ILE A 49 -0.11 -8.31 -3.79
N ARG A 50 0.51 -9.24 -3.07
CA ARG A 50 -0.19 -10.27 -2.29
C ARG A 50 -0.17 -9.98 -0.82
N THR A 51 0.74 -9.14 -0.36
CA THR A 51 0.97 -8.85 1.05
C THR A 51 1.06 -7.35 1.30
N ILE A 52 0.91 -6.97 2.56
CA ILE A 52 1.05 -5.57 2.99
C ILE A 52 2.48 -5.10 2.81
N ASP A 53 3.45 -6.00 3.00
CA ASP A 53 4.86 -5.69 2.76
C ASP A 53 5.12 -5.39 1.28
N ASP A 54 4.59 -6.22 0.37
CA ASP A 54 4.68 -6.01 -1.07
C ASP A 54 4.06 -4.67 -1.49
N ALA A 55 2.86 -4.36 -0.94
CA ALA A 55 2.21 -3.07 -1.14
C ALA A 55 3.08 -1.89 -0.71
N LEU A 56 3.71 -1.98 0.47
CA LEU A 56 4.58 -0.92 1.00
C LEU A 56 5.84 -0.73 0.17
N VAL A 57 6.43 -1.82 -0.34
CA VAL A 57 7.59 -1.77 -1.23
C VAL A 57 7.23 -1.05 -2.53
N VAL A 58 6.13 -1.44 -3.17
CA VAL A 58 5.65 -0.84 -4.41
C VAL A 58 5.31 0.64 -4.22
N PHE A 59 4.53 1.00 -3.19
CA PHE A 59 4.17 2.40 -2.94
C PHE A 59 5.40 3.27 -2.68
N ARG A 60 6.39 2.75 -1.93
CA ARG A 60 7.64 3.47 -1.69
C ARG A 60 8.42 3.68 -2.98
N ALA A 61 8.45 2.69 -3.87
CA ALA A 61 9.08 2.80 -5.18
C ALA A 61 8.42 3.89 -6.04
N SER A 62 7.08 3.92 -6.13
CA SER A 62 6.37 4.94 -6.90
C SER A 62 6.52 6.34 -6.32
N LEU A 63 6.49 6.47 -4.98
CA LEU A 63 6.67 7.76 -4.31
C LEU A 63 8.10 8.31 -4.50
N THR A 64 9.13 7.45 -4.51
CA THR A 64 10.51 7.90 -4.77
C THR A 64 10.78 8.19 -6.24
N ALA A 65 10.16 7.45 -7.16
CA ALA A 65 10.30 7.69 -8.60
C ALA A 65 9.72 9.06 -9.02
N SER A 66 8.67 9.52 -8.33
CA SER A 66 8.08 10.85 -8.56
C SER A 66 8.88 12.02 -7.94
N ALA A 67 9.87 11.74 -7.08
CA ALA A 67 10.65 12.77 -6.39
C ALA A 67 11.98 13.11 -7.11
N ASP A 68 12.39 12.31 -8.10
CA ASP A 68 13.59 12.51 -8.93
C ASP A 68 13.25 13.18 -10.29
N GLY A 69 12.34 14.16 -10.27
CA GLY A 69 11.87 14.89 -11.46
C GLY A 69 11.65 16.37 -11.21
#